data_AF-A0A9D8AKY3-F1
#
_entry.id   AF-A0A9D8AKY3-F1
#
_cell.length_a   1.000
_cell.length_b   1.000
_cell.length_c   1.000
_cell.angle_alpha   90.00
_cell.angle_beta   90.00
_cell.angle_gamma   90.00
#
_symmetry.space_group_name_H-M   'P 1'
#
loop_
_entity.id
_entity.type
_entity.pdbx_description
1 polymer ?
#
loop_
_entity_poly.entity_id
_entity_poly.type
_entity_poly.pdbx_seq_one_letter_code
_entity_poly.pdbx_strand_id
1 'polypeptide(L)'
;MNNSIMDKPATKRDIENLRQELTGKMATKDELKKLELVTKEEIRKLATKEEVKKLATKDDLKNLATKDELKKLATKDELKKLEKRMDNVSSAVSQIQYQLTFFETKEESDRKFNILLTAIDGLTQKVTDFQTEKAAGEHTFQRHERKLENHEERIEQLEMSM
;
A
#
# COMPACT_ATOMS: atom_id res chain seq x y z
N MET A 1 73.35 86.30 38.18
CA MET A 1 72.54 86.03 36.98
C MET A 1 71.09 86.15 37.38
N ASN A 2 70.43 87.20 36.88
CA ASN A 2 69.00 87.44 37.04
C ASN A 2 68.21 86.33 36.33
N ASN A 3 67.22 85.77 37.01
CA ASN A 3 65.89 85.55 36.42
C ASN A 3 64.89 85.30 37.55
N SER A 4 64.39 86.41 38.09
CA SER A 4 63.13 86.42 38.85
C SER A 4 62.01 86.16 37.85
N ILE A 5 61.54 84.92 37.79
CA ILE A 5 60.29 84.59 37.10
C ILE A 5 59.18 85.16 37.98
N MET A 6 58.81 86.41 37.72
CA MET A 6 57.58 86.98 38.23
C MET A 6 56.42 86.19 37.64
N ASP A 7 55.79 85.36 38.45
CA ASP A 7 54.51 84.74 38.15
C ASP A 7 53.47 85.88 38.08
N LYS A 8 53.16 86.33 36.85
CA LYS A 8 52.20 87.43 36.66
C LYS A 8 50.81 86.91 37.00
N PRO A 9 50.09 87.54 37.93
CA PRO A 9 48.75 87.09 38.29
C PRO A 9 47.83 87.18 37.08
N ALA A 10 47.02 86.14 36.87
CA ALA A 10 46.04 86.09 35.78
C ALA A 10 45.18 87.36 35.78
N THR A 11 45.10 88.02 34.63
CA THR A 11 44.32 89.25 34.50
C THR A 11 42.82 88.92 34.40
N LYS A 12 41.96 89.90 34.71
CA LYS A 12 40.50 89.75 34.48
C LYS A 12 40.18 89.35 33.03
N ARG A 13 41.00 89.78 32.07
CA ARG A 13 40.87 89.44 30.65
C ARG A 13 41.22 87.99 30.37
N ASP A 14 42.22 87.44 31.05
CA ASP A 14 42.57 86.02 30.95
C ASP A 14 41.45 85.13 31.50
N ILE A 15 40.81 85.54 32.60
CA ILE A 15 39.66 84.83 33.19
C ILE A 15 38.44 84.89 32.27
N GLU A 16 38.19 86.03 31.63
CA GLU A 16 37.07 86.20 30.69
C GLU A 16 37.26 85.37 29.40
N ASN A 17 38.47 85.33 28.85
CA ASN A 17 38.80 84.49 27.71
C ASN A 17 38.60 83.01 28.03
N LEU A 18 39.07 82.56 29.21
CA LEU A 18 38.87 81.18 29.67
C LEU A 18 37.38 80.86 29.86
N ARG A 19 36.58 81.80 30.38
CA ARG A 19 35.12 81.63 30.47
C ARG A 19 34.50 81.46 29.10
N GLN A 20 34.81 82.33 28.14
CA GLN A 20 34.26 82.23 26.78
C GLN A 20 34.67 80.92 26.09
N GLU A 21 35.93 80.51 26.24
CA GLU A 21 36.43 79.25 25.68
C GLU A 21 35.75 78.03 26.32
N LEU A 22 35.54 78.03 27.64
CA LEU A 22 34.78 76.99 28.34
C LEU A 22 33.32 76.98 27.91
N THR A 23 32.69 78.15 27.78
CA THR A 23 31.28 78.26 27.39
C THR A 23 31.06 77.80 25.95
N GLY A 24 32.04 78.03 25.06
CA GLY A 24 32.02 77.54 23.67
C GLY A 24 32.34 76.05 23.52
N LYS A 25 33.00 75.41 24.51
CA LYS A 25 33.33 73.98 24.51
C LYS A 25 32.31 73.10 25.23
N MET A 26 31.44 73.69 26.06
CA MET A 26 30.42 72.95 26.79
C MET A 26 29.18 72.73 25.94
N ALA A 27 28.70 71.49 25.89
CA ALA A 27 27.41 71.19 25.31
C ALA A 27 26.32 71.97 26.04
N THR A 28 25.48 72.65 25.28
CA THR A 28 24.33 73.37 25.81
C THR A 28 23.25 72.40 26.25
N LYS A 29 22.37 72.86 27.14
CA LYS A 29 21.20 72.09 27.59
C LYS A 29 20.31 71.64 26.42
N ASP A 30 20.26 72.43 25.35
CA ASP A 30 19.45 72.14 24.17
C ASP A 30 20.09 71.07 23.27
N GLU A 31 21.43 71.04 23.15
CA GLU A 31 22.15 69.97 22.46
C GLU A 31 21.97 68.62 23.16
N LEU A 32 22.03 68.60 24.49
CA LEU A 32 21.78 67.39 25.29
C LEU A 32 20.35 66.88 25.12
N LYS A 33 19.34 67.77 25.12
CA LYS A 33 17.95 67.41 24.84
C LYS A 33 17.76 66.84 23.44
N LYS A 34 18.43 67.42 22.44
CA LYS A 34 18.36 66.95 21.05
C LYS A 34 18.94 65.54 20.93
N LEU A 35 20.08 65.28 21.57
CA LEU A 35 20.68 63.94 21.64
C LEU A 35 19.73 62.94 22.32
N GLU A 36 19.11 63.32 23.44
CA GLU A 36 18.14 62.46 24.14
C GLU A 36 16.93 62.10 23.25
N LEU A 37 16.39 63.07 22.51
CA LEU A 37 15.28 62.85 21.57
C LEU A 37 15.67 61.93 20.41
N VAL A 38 16.84 62.15 19.81
CA VAL A 38 17.36 61.30 18.72
C VAL A 38 17.57 59.86 19.22
N THR A 39 18.18 59.68 20.39
CA THR A 39 18.45 58.35 20.97
C THR A 39 17.15 57.59 21.27
N LYS A 40 16.14 58.28 21.82
CA LYS A 40 14.81 57.68 22.07
C LYS A 40 14.12 57.26 20.77
N GLU A 41 14.25 58.05 19.73
CA GLU A 41 13.65 57.74 18.43
C GLU A 41 14.37 56.57 17.75
N GLU A 42 15.69 56.48 17.85
CA GLU A 42 16.46 55.32 17.37
C GLU A 42 16.14 54.04 18.15
N ILE A 43 15.97 54.11 19.47
CA ILE A 43 15.51 52.98 20.29
C ILE A 43 14.08 52.55 19.91
N ARG A 44 13.21 53.50 19.52
CA ARG A 44 11.86 53.18 19.01
C ARG A 44 11.87 52.51 17.64
N LYS A 45 12.90 52.73 16.82
CA LYS A 45 13.11 52.01 15.56
C LYS A 45 13.60 50.58 15.75
N LEU A 46 14.10 50.23 16.94
CA LEU A 46 14.36 48.84 17.30
C LEU A 46 13.04 48.12 17.55
N ALA A 47 13.03 46.80 17.29
CA ALA A 47 11.82 45.98 17.28
C ALA A 47 10.84 46.34 18.41
N THR A 48 9.68 46.85 18.03
CA THR A 48 8.67 47.30 18.99
C THR A 48 7.99 46.09 19.64
N LYS A 49 7.41 46.28 20.84
CA LYS A 49 6.61 45.24 21.49
C LYS A 49 5.48 44.71 20.59
N GLU A 50 4.96 45.55 19.69
CA GLU A 50 3.94 45.16 18.72
C GLU A 50 4.50 44.30 17.57
N GLU A 51 5.75 44.51 17.16
CA GLU A 51 6.41 43.65 16.16
C GLU A 51 6.73 42.27 16.73
N VAL A 52 7.08 42.18 18.02
CA VAL A 52 7.29 40.89 18.71
C VAL A 52 5.98 40.09 18.84
N LYS A 53 4.84 40.76 19.03
CA LYS A 53 3.51 40.12 19.08
C LYS A 53 3.08 39.51 17.74
N LYS A 54 3.66 39.94 16.61
CA LYS A 54 3.39 39.36 15.29
C LYS A 54 4.14 38.05 15.05
N LEU A 55 5.07 37.67 15.92
CA LEU A 55 5.75 36.38 15.85
C LEU A 55 4.81 35.26 16.31
N ALA A 56 4.92 34.10 15.68
CA ALA A 56 4.19 32.91 16.09
C ALA A 56 4.50 32.58 17.56
N THR A 57 3.45 32.46 18.35
CA THR A 57 3.48 32.11 19.77
C THR A 57 3.50 30.60 19.95
N LYS A 58 3.74 30.14 21.18
CA LYS A 58 3.62 28.72 21.51
C LYS A 58 2.20 28.18 21.31
N ASP A 59 1.19 29.03 21.49
CA ASP A 59 -0.20 28.64 21.27
C ASP A 59 -0.50 28.44 19.78
N ASP A 60 0.11 29.22 18.89
CA ASP A 60 -0.02 29.06 17.44
C ASP A 60 0.53 27.71 16.94
N LEU A 61 1.45 27.08 17.69
CA LEU A 61 2.05 25.79 17.35
C LEU A 61 1.29 24.59 17.94
N LYS A 62 0.31 24.78 18.84
CA LYS A 62 -0.39 23.68 19.52
C LYS A 62 -1.17 22.75 18.57
N ASN A 63 -1.58 23.27 17.41
CA ASN A 63 -2.33 22.53 16.41
C ASN A 63 -1.44 21.84 15.35
N LEU A 64 -0.12 21.97 15.46
CA LEU A 64 0.80 21.26 14.55
C LEU A 64 0.97 19.81 15.01
N ALA A 65 1.05 18.90 14.04
CA ALA A 65 1.35 17.50 14.31
C ALA A 65 2.67 17.37 15.07
N THR A 66 2.61 16.68 16.21
CA THR A 66 3.75 16.35 17.04
C THR A 66 4.63 15.29 16.38
N LYS A 67 5.90 15.21 16.78
CA LYS A 67 6.81 14.17 16.29
C LYS A 67 6.28 12.75 16.56
N ASP A 68 5.58 12.55 17.67
CA ASP A 68 5.04 11.24 18.02
C ASP A 68 3.78 10.89 17.20
N GLU A 69 2.97 11.87 16.80
CA GLU A 69 1.89 11.66 15.82
C GLU A 69 2.45 11.27 14.44
N LEU A 70 3.53 11.90 13.99
CA LEU A 70 4.16 11.58 12.71
C LEU A 70 4.80 10.18 12.69
N LYS A 71 5.28 9.66 13.83
CA LYS A 71 5.80 8.28 13.94
C LYS A 71 4.74 7.19 13.73
N LYS A 72 3.45 7.52 13.89
CA LYS A 72 2.34 6.58 13.65
C LYS A 72 2.03 6.40 12.16
N LEU A 73 2.56 7.28 11.30
CA LEU A 73 2.39 7.18 9.86
C LEU A 73 3.28 6.06 9.29
N ALA A 74 2.78 5.38 8.26
CA ALA A 74 3.56 4.38 7.55
C ALA A 74 4.84 5.01 6.97
N THR A 75 5.96 4.37 7.25
CA THR A 75 7.27 4.73 6.74
C THR A 75 7.40 4.37 5.26
N LYS A 76 8.32 5.04 4.57
CA LYS A 76 8.63 4.71 3.16
C LYS A 76 9.05 3.26 2.96
N ASP A 77 9.73 2.66 3.94
CA ASP A 77 10.18 1.28 3.86
C ASP A 77 9.04 0.27 4.05
N GLU A 78 8.06 0.59 4.90
CA GLU A 78 6.83 -0.20 5.01
C GLU A 78 6.04 -0.18 3.71
N LEU A 79 5.93 0.98 3.05
CA LEU A 79 5.29 1.10 1.74
C LEU A 79 6.01 0.28 0.66
N LYS A 80 7.35 0.32 0.60
CA LYS A 80 8.14 -0.51 -0.32
C LYS A 80 7.98 -2.02 -0.06
N LYS A 81 7.87 -2.43 1.21
CA LYS A 81 7.57 -3.83 1.55
C LYS A 81 6.19 -4.23 1.03
N LEU A 82 5.20 -3.34 1.15
CA LEU A 82 3.86 -3.58 0.64
C LEU A 82 3.84 -3.66 -0.89
N GLU A 83 4.56 -2.79 -1.58
CA GLU A 83 4.74 -2.81 -3.04
C GLU A 83 5.32 -4.14 -3.51
N LYS A 84 6.43 -4.60 -2.91
CA LYS A 84 6.99 -5.93 -3.23
C LYS A 84 6.03 -7.08 -2.97
N ARG A 85 5.23 -7.00 -1.89
CA ARG A 85 4.19 -8.01 -1.62
C ARG A 85 3.10 -7.96 -2.70
N MET A 86 2.75 -6.78 -3.18
CA MET A 86 1.80 -6.60 -4.26
C MET A 86 2.30 -7.21 -5.56
N ASP A 87 3.58 -7.02 -5.90
CA ASP A 87 4.20 -7.63 -7.09
C ASP A 87 4.17 -9.16 -7.04
N ASN A 88 4.47 -9.73 -5.86
CA ASN A 88 4.39 -11.17 -5.64
C ASN A 88 2.95 -11.69 -5.79
N VAL A 89 1.97 -10.95 -5.24
CA VAL A 89 0.54 -11.29 -5.38
C VAL A 89 0.10 -11.20 -6.84
N SER A 90 0.48 -10.13 -7.55
CA SER A 90 0.18 -9.95 -8.97
C SER A 90 0.73 -11.11 -9.80
N SER A 91 1.98 -11.50 -9.55
CA SER A 91 2.62 -12.64 -10.21
C SER A 91 1.87 -13.96 -9.95
N ALA A 92 1.49 -14.21 -8.69
CA ALA A 92 0.72 -15.40 -8.32
C ALA A 92 -0.67 -15.42 -8.98
N VAL A 93 -1.37 -14.27 -9.03
CA VAL A 93 -2.68 -14.14 -9.69
C VAL A 93 -2.56 -14.44 -11.19
N SER A 94 -1.54 -13.91 -11.87
CA SER A 94 -1.32 -14.21 -13.29
C SER A 94 -1.05 -15.68 -13.55
N GLN A 95 -0.29 -16.36 -12.68
CA GLN A 95 -0.05 -17.81 -12.79
C GLN A 95 -1.34 -18.61 -12.61
N ILE A 96 -2.16 -18.27 -11.59
CA ILE A 96 -3.44 -18.93 -11.34
C ILE A 96 -4.39 -18.73 -12.54
N GLN A 97 -4.46 -17.50 -13.06
CA GLN A 97 -5.29 -17.21 -14.24
C GLN A 97 -4.87 -18.06 -15.44
N TYR A 98 -3.56 -18.19 -15.70
CA TYR A 98 -3.06 -19.07 -16.75
C TYR A 98 -3.47 -20.54 -16.53
N GLN A 99 -3.31 -21.07 -15.31
CA GLN A 99 -3.72 -22.45 -15.00
C GLN A 99 -5.23 -22.68 -15.16
N LEU A 100 -6.06 -21.69 -14.79
CA LEU A 100 -7.51 -21.76 -14.96
C LEU A 100 -7.94 -21.85 -16.42
N THR A 101 -7.15 -21.33 -17.37
CA THR A 101 -7.46 -21.47 -18.81
C THR A 101 -7.39 -22.91 -19.31
N PHE A 102 -6.69 -23.80 -18.60
CA PHE A 102 -6.50 -25.20 -18.99
C PHE A 102 -7.38 -26.17 -18.19
N PHE A 103 -8.15 -25.68 -17.21
CA PHE A 103 -8.99 -26.54 -16.39
C PHE A 103 -10.26 -26.92 -17.15
N GLU A 104 -10.63 -28.20 -17.16
CA GLU A 104 -11.90 -28.64 -17.72
C GLU A 104 -13.05 -27.95 -16.97
N THR A 105 -13.89 -27.25 -17.71
CA THR A 105 -15.05 -26.60 -17.10
C THR A 105 -16.02 -27.66 -16.59
N LYS A 106 -16.79 -27.31 -15.55
CA LYS A 106 -17.86 -28.19 -15.06
C LYS A 106 -18.81 -28.61 -16.20
N GLU A 107 -19.13 -27.68 -17.09
CA GLU A 107 -19.97 -27.94 -18.27
C GLU A 107 -19.35 -28.99 -19.21
N GLU A 108 -18.04 -28.91 -19.45
CA GLU A 108 -17.33 -29.88 -20.29
C GLU A 108 -17.25 -31.26 -19.63
N SER A 109 -17.03 -31.31 -18.32
CA SER A 109 -17.13 -32.55 -17.53
C SER A 109 -18.53 -33.15 -17.58
N ASP A 110 -19.58 -32.34 -17.41
CA ASP A 110 -20.97 -32.77 -17.47
C ASP A 110 -21.33 -33.32 -18.87
N ARG A 111 -20.82 -32.68 -19.94
CA ARG A 111 -20.97 -33.19 -21.32
C ARG A 111 -20.32 -34.57 -21.49
N LYS A 112 -19.09 -34.76 -21.02
CA LYS A 112 -18.40 -36.06 -21.09
C LYS A 112 -19.13 -37.13 -20.28
N PHE A 113 -19.62 -36.77 -19.10
CA PHE A 113 -20.40 -37.66 -18.25
C PHE A 113 -21.69 -38.11 -18.94
N ASN A 114 -22.42 -37.19 -19.59
CA ASN A 114 -23.64 -37.54 -20.33
C ASN A 114 -23.36 -38.47 -21.51
N ILE A 115 -22.25 -38.27 -22.25
CA ILE A 115 -21.84 -39.18 -23.33
C ILE A 115 -21.59 -40.59 -22.78
N LEU A 116 -20.93 -40.70 -21.62
CA LEU A 116 -20.72 -41.98 -20.95
C LEU A 116 -22.04 -42.65 -20.55
N LEU A 117 -23.00 -41.89 -20.01
CA LEU A 117 -24.32 -42.44 -19.69
C LEU A 117 -25.02 -43.00 -20.93
N THR A 118 -25.03 -42.25 -22.04
CA THR A 118 -25.62 -42.76 -23.30
C THR A 118 -24.93 -44.03 -23.80
N ALA A 119 -23.60 -44.12 -23.66
CA ALA A 119 -22.87 -45.33 -24.02
C ALA A 119 -23.24 -46.52 -23.11
N ILE A 120 -23.41 -46.28 -21.81
CA ILE A 120 -23.85 -47.28 -20.84
C ILE A 120 -25.27 -47.77 -21.14
N ASP A 121 -26.19 -46.88 -21.49
CA ASP A 121 -27.56 -47.25 -21.88
C ASP A 121 -27.54 -48.18 -23.10
N GLY A 122 -26.75 -47.83 -24.12
CA GLY A 122 -26.59 -48.66 -25.31
C GLY A 122 -25.96 -50.04 -25.02
N LEU A 123 -24.97 -50.09 -24.11
CA LEU A 123 -24.41 -51.37 -23.64
C LEU A 123 -25.44 -52.20 -22.87
N THR A 124 -26.22 -51.56 -22.02
CA THR A 124 -27.29 -52.20 -21.24
C THR A 124 -28.29 -52.86 -22.17
N GLN A 125 -28.74 -52.16 -23.22
CA GLN A 125 -29.65 -52.70 -24.22
C GLN A 125 -29.05 -53.90 -24.97
N LYS A 126 -27.80 -53.80 -25.43
CA LYS A 126 -27.13 -54.93 -26.10
C LYS A 126 -27.00 -56.15 -25.19
N VAL A 127 -26.73 -55.95 -23.90
CA VAL A 127 -26.66 -57.04 -22.92
C VAL A 127 -28.03 -57.70 -22.75
N THR A 128 -29.12 -56.92 -22.67
CA THR A 128 -30.48 -57.49 -22.58
C THR A 128 -30.87 -58.24 -23.84
N ASP A 129 -30.52 -57.71 -25.01
CA ASP A 129 -30.80 -58.36 -26.30
C ASP A 129 -30.05 -59.69 -26.41
N PHE A 130 -28.76 -59.69 -26.06
CA PHE A 130 -27.94 -60.90 -26.05
C PHE A 130 -28.46 -61.96 -25.06
N GLN A 131 -28.88 -61.56 -23.86
CA GLN A 131 -29.49 -62.49 -22.89
C GLN A 131 -30.78 -63.12 -23.44
N THR A 132 -31.57 -62.34 -24.16
CA THR A 132 -32.82 -62.79 -24.79
C THR A 132 -32.54 -63.78 -25.93
N GLU A 133 -31.60 -63.44 -26.81
CA GLU A 133 -31.18 -64.31 -27.92
C GLU A 133 -30.58 -65.63 -27.40
N LYS A 134 -29.73 -65.57 -26.37
CA LYS A 134 -29.16 -66.75 -25.71
C LYS A 134 -30.26 -67.68 -25.17
N ALA A 135 -31.27 -67.12 -24.49
CA ALA A 135 -32.38 -67.92 -23.95
C ALA A 135 -33.19 -68.59 -25.06
N ALA A 136 -33.46 -67.89 -26.17
CA ALA A 136 -34.13 -68.46 -27.33
C ALA A 136 -33.29 -69.57 -28.00
N GLY A 137 -31.97 -69.37 -28.11
CA GLY A 137 -31.02 -70.36 -28.62
C GLY A 137 -31.02 -71.64 -27.77
N GLU A 138 -30.97 -71.51 -26.45
CA GLU A 138 -31.03 -72.64 -25.52
C GLU A 138 -32.32 -73.47 -25.70
N HIS A 139 -33.47 -72.81 -25.82
CA HIS A 139 -34.74 -73.50 -26.07
C HIS A 139 -34.77 -74.23 -27.42
N THR A 140 -34.18 -73.65 -28.47
CA THR A 140 -34.11 -74.32 -29.77
C THR A 140 -33.15 -75.51 -29.74
N PHE A 141 -32.00 -75.38 -29.07
CA PHE A 141 -31.05 -76.47 -28.87
C PHE A 141 -31.69 -77.66 -28.13
N GLN A 142 -32.34 -77.42 -26.99
CA GLN A 142 -33.05 -78.47 -26.24
C GLN A 142 -34.13 -79.17 -27.07
N ARG A 143 -34.82 -78.43 -27.95
CA ARG A 143 -35.80 -79.03 -28.87
C ARG A 143 -35.12 -79.93 -29.92
N HIS A 144 -33.96 -79.53 -30.43
CA HIS A 144 -33.19 -80.34 -31.37
C HIS A 144 -32.62 -81.59 -30.70
N GLU A 145 -32.10 -81.46 -29.48
CA GLU A 145 -31.60 -82.56 -28.65
C GLU A 145 -32.68 -83.63 -28.44
N ARG A 146 -33.88 -83.25 -27.97
CA ARG A 146 -35.02 -84.18 -27.83
C ARG A 146 -35.41 -84.86 -29.14
N LYS A 147 -35.31 -84.16 -30.28
CA LYS A 147 -35.61 -84.77 -31.58
C LYS A 147 -34.55 -85.80 -31.96
N LEU A 148 -33.29 -85.53 -31.67
CA LEU A 148 -32.18 -86.47 -31.91
C LEU A 148 -32.34 -87.71 -31.03
N GLU A 149 -32.62 -87.56 -29.74
CA GLU A 149 -32.91 -88.67 -28.82
C GLU A 149 -34.05 -89.55 -29.37
N ASN A 150 -35.18 -88.94 -29.76
CA ASN A 150 -36.29 -89.67 -30.38
C ASN A 150 -35.89 -90.39 -31.69
N HIS A 151 -34.97 -89.82 -32.47
CA HIS A 151 -34.48 -90.46 -33.69
C HIS A 151 -33.54 -91.63 -33.36
N GLU A 152 -32.67 -91.50 -32.37
CA GLU A 152 -31.77 -92.55 -31.87
C GLU A 152 -32.57 -93.75 -31.35
N GLU A 153 -33.58 -93.52 -30.49
CA GLU A 153 -34.46 -94.58 -29.99
C GLU A 153 -35.18 -95.36 -31.12
N ARG A 154 -35.64 -94.65 -32.14
CA ARG A 154 -36.30 -95.27 -33.31
C ARG A 154 -35.34 -96.11 -34.14
N ILE A 155 -34.09 -95.68 -34.28
CA ILE A 155 -33.06 -96.44 -34.99
C ILE A 155 -32.72 -97.71 -34.21
N GLU A 156 -32.52 -97.61 -32.89
CA GLU A 156 -32.24 -98.76 -32.02
C GLU A 156 -33.35 -99.82 -32.11
N GLN A 157 -34.62 -99.40 -32.05
CA GLN A 157 -35.76 -100.31 -32.22
C GLN A 157 -35.76 -101.03 -33.58
N LEU A 158 -35.42 -100.31 -34.66
CA LEU A 158 -35.33 -100.90 -35.99
C LEU A 158 -34.18 -101.91 -36.08
N GLU A 159 -33.02 -101.58 -35.52
CA GLU A 159 -31.85 -102.48 -35.48
C GLU A 159 -32.12 -103.75 -34.67
N MET A 160 -32.87 -103.68 -33.57
CA MET A 160 -33.28 -104.85 -32.80
C MET A 160 -34.30 -105.75 -33.52
N SER A 161 -34.99 -105.23 -34.54
CA SER A 161 -36.05 -105.94 -35.28
C SER A 161 -35.57 -106.63 -36.56
N MET A 162 -34.30 -106.43 -36.95
CA MET A 162 -33.63 -107.09 -38.08
C MET A 162 -32.87 -108.34 -37.62
#